data_AF-A0A553ZSD2-F1
#
_entry.id   AF-A0A553ZSD2-F1
#
_cell.length_a   1.000
_cell.length_b   1.000
_cell.length_c   1.000
_cell.angle_alpha   90.00
_cell.angle_beta   90.00
_cell.angle_gamma   90.00
#
_symmetry.space_group_name_H-M   'P 1'
#
loop_
_entity.id
_entity.type
_entity.pdbx_description
1 polymer ?
#
loop_
_entity_poly.entity_id
_entity_poly.type
_entity_poly.pdbx_seq_one_letter_code
_entity_poly.pdbx_strand_id
1 'polypeptide(L)'
;QTPPGLHHHRALYDCYITAALLIDIMNTSGWTAEQMADITGRPSLMTTFTFGKYRGKAVSDVAERDPGYLRWLFNNLDSMSPELRL
;
A
#
# COMPACT_ATOMS: atom_id res chain seq x y z
N GLN A 1 -2.52 -27.11 -13.09
CA GLN A 1 -3.04 -27.86 -11.92
C GLN A 1 -1.95 -27.86 -10.86
N THR A 2 -2.32 -27.70 -9.59
CA THR A 2 -1.38 -27.74 -8.46
C THR A 2 -0.83 -29.17 -8.27
N PRO A 3 0.47 -29.35 -7.97
CA PRO A 3 1.05 -30.68 -7.77
C PRO A 3 0.41 -31.43 -6.59
N PRO A 4 0.37 -32.78 -6.61
CA PRO A 4 -0.16 -33.57 -5.50
C PRO A 4 0.62 -33.31 -4.19
N GLY A 5 -0.07 -33.00 -3.10
CA GLY A 5 0.52 -32.82 -1.76
C GLY A 5 0.72 -31.37 -1.29
N LEU A 6 0.33 -30.36 -2.07
CA LEU A 6 0.34 -28.95 -1.65
C LEU A 6 -0.91 -28.62 -0.83
N HIS A 7 -0.81 -28.67 0.50
CA HIS A 7 -1.84 -28.17 1.43
C HIS A 7 -1.62 -26.67 1.74
N HIS A 8 -2.72 -25.93 1.91
CA HIS A 8 -2.81 -24.48 2.13
C HIS A 8 -2.22 -23.95 3.48
N HIS A 9 -1.28 -24.67 4.10
CA HIS A 9 -0.63 -24.29 5.36
C HIS A 9 0.88 -24.56 5.38
N ARG A 10 1.53 -24.67 4.22
CA ARG A 10 3.00 -24.75 4.11
C ARG A 10 3.49 -23.40 3.61
N ALA A 11 4.41 -22.77 4.34
CA ALA A 11 5.05 -21.52 3.92
C ALA A 11 5.60 -21.57 2.48
N LEU A 12 6.05 -22.75 2.05
CA LEU A 12 6.50 -22.99 0.68
C LEU A 12 5.40 -22.74 -0.38
N TYR A 13 4.15 -23.06 -0.08
CA TYR A 13 3.02 -22.78 -0.97
C TYR A 13 2.86 -21.28 -1.18
N ASP A 14 2.88 -20.51 -0.08
CA ASP A 14 2.79 -19.05 -0.13
C ASP A 14 3.96 -18.47 -0.93
N CYS A 15 5.19 -18.97 -0.74
CA CYS A 15 6.34 -18.55 -1.54
C CYS A 15 6.14 -18.78 -3.05
N TYR A 16 5.61 -19.94 -3.46
CA TYR A 16 5.35 -20.22 -4.87
C TYR A 16 4.27 -19.32 -5.46
N ILE A 17 3.17 -19.10 -4.72
CA ILE A 17 2.09 -18.24 -5.18
C ILE A 17 2.56 -16.79 -5.26
N THR A 18 3.27 -16.29 -4.24
CA THR A 18 3.85 -14.93 -4.26
C THR A 18 4.81 -14.75 -5.42
N ALA A 19 5.70 -15.71 -5.68
CA ALA A 19 6.62 -15.64 -6.81
C ALA A 19 5.89 -15.66 -8.16
N ALA A 20 4.88 -16.52 -8.31
CA ALA A 20 4.06 -16.58 -9.53
C ALA A 20 3.30 -15.28 -9.78
N LEU A 21 2.72 -14.68 -8.73
CA LEU A 21 2.04 -13.39 -8.81
C LEU A 21 3.00 -12.25 -9.18
N LEU A 22 4.20 -12.23 -8.61
CA LEU A 22 5.21 -11.22 -8.96
C LEU A 22 5.57 -11.31 -10.45
N ILE A 23 5.81 -12.52 -10.96
CA ILE A 23 6.10 -12.75 -12.38
C ILE A 23 4.93 -12.31 -13.27
N ASP A 24 3.69 -12.63 -12.89
CA ASP A 24 2.49 -12.24 -13.63
C ASP A 24 2.31 -10.71 -13.70
N ILE A 25 2.56 -10.02 -12.59
CA ILE A 25 2.56 -8.55 -12.53
C ILE A 25 3.65 -7.98 -13.44
N MET A 26 4.87 -8.51 -13.41
CA MET A 26 5.96 -8.06 -14.30
C MET A 26 5.59 -8.22 -15.78
N ASN A 27 5.01 -9.37 -16.15
CA ASN A 27 4.60 -9.64 -17.52
C ASN A 27 3.45 -8.74 -17.99
N THR A 28 2.48 -8.47 -17.10
CA THR A 28 1.29 -7.68 -17.44
C THR A 28 1.57 -6.18 -17.47
N SER A 29 2.39 -5.68 -16.54
CA SER A 29 2.73 -4.25 -16.44
C SER A 29 3.91 -3.84 -17.32
N GLY A 30 4.81 -4.77 -17.66
CA GLY A 30 6.09 -4.49 -18.31
C GLY A 30 7.16 -3.92 -17.38
N TRP A 31 6.92 -3.89 -16.06
CA TRP A 31 7.86 -3.33 -15.08
C TRP A 31 8.81 -4.40 -14.54
N THR A 32 10.05 -4.02 -14.26
CA THR A 32 11.00 -4.88 -13.53
C THR A 32 10.76 -4.82 -12.03
N ALA A 33 11.28 -5.82 -11.30
CA ALA A 33 11.21 -5.85 -9.84
C ALA A 33 11.88 -4.62 -9.20
N GLU A 34 13.01 -4.18 -9.75
CA GLU A 34 13.76 -3.00 -9.31
C GLU A 34 12.94 -1.72 -9.52
N GLN A 35 12.30 -1.57 -10.69
CA GLN A 35 11.43 -0.42 -10.97
C GLN A 35 10.23 -0.36 -10.02
N MET A 36 9.62 -1.52 -9.71
CA MET A 36 8.53 -1.60 -8.73
C MET A 36 9.00 -1.24 -7.33
N ALA A 37 10.18 -1.72 -6.91
CA ALA A 37 10.78 -1.38 -5.62
C ALA A 37 11.08 0.12 -5.52
N ASP A 38 11.67 0.70 -6.56
CA ASP A 38 12.00 2.13 -6.64
C ASP A 38 10.77 3.02 -6.52
N ILE A 39 9.63 2.62 -7.11
CA ILE A 39 8.39 3.41 -7.08
C ILE A 39 7.65 3.23 -5.77
N THR A 40 7.71 2.05 -5.16
CA THR A 40 7.14 1.80 -3.82
C THR A 40 7.82 2.65 -2.75
N GLY A 41 9.09 3.00 -2.93
CA GLY A 41 9.82 3.91 -2.05
C GLY A 41 9.56 5.40 -2.29
N ARG A 42 8.73 5.78 -3.27
CA ARG A 42 8.43 7.19 -3.56
C ARG A 42 7.17 7.63 -2.83
N PRO A 43 7.20 8.77 -2.12
CA PRO A 43 6.00 9.30 -1.48
C PRO A 43 4.95 9.62 -2.54
N SER A 44 3.76 9.04 -2.39
CA SER A 44 2.61 9.31 -3.26
C SER A 44 1.81 10.48 -2.71
N LEU A 45 1.39 11.41 -3.59
CA LEU A 45 0.53 12.51 -3.18
C LEU A 45 -0.88 11.99 -2.91
N MET A 46 -1.25 11.92 -1.64
CA MET A 46 -2.62 11.60 -1.23
C MET A 46 -3.54 12.81 -1.45
N THR A 47 -4.51 12.69 -2.37
CA THR A 47 -5.51 13.74 -2.64
C THR A 47 -6.82 13.54 -1.89
N THR A 48 -7.10 12.31 -1.45
CA THR A 48 -8.31 11.91 -0.74
C THR A 48 -7.96 11.03 0.44
N PHE A 49 -8.54 11.29 1.60
CA PHE A 49 -8.34 10.45 2.78
C PHE A 49 -8.94 9.07 2.58
N THR A 50 -8.12 8.03 2.74
CA THR A 50 -8.58 6.63 2.73
C THR A 50 -8.89 6.09 4.12
N PHE A 51 -8.66 6.89 5.17
CA PHE A 51 -8.77 6.50 6.57
C PHE A 51 -9.23 7.66 7.47
N GLY A 52 -9.42 7.36 8.76
CA GLY A 52 -9.69 8.36 9.79
C GLY A 52 -11.07 9.04 9.68
N LYS A 53 -11.23 10.14 10.42
CA LYS A 53 -12.48 10.91 10.56
C LYS A 53 -13.05 11.37 9.21
N TYR A 54 -12.17 11.70 8.25
CA TYR A 54 -12.51 12.29 6.96
C TYR A 54 -12.41 11.30 5.78
N ARG A 55 -12.50 9.99 6.02
CA ARG A 55 -12.45 8.98 4.95
C ARG A 55 -13.40 9.32 3.79
N GLY A 56 -12.87 9.28 2.57
CA GLY A 56 -13.58 9.61 1.33
C GLY A 56 -13.68 11.12 1.04
N LYS A 57 -13.10 11.99 1.86
CA LYS A 57 -13.06 13.45 1.61
C LYS A 57 -11.73 13.88 1.00
N ALA A 58 -11.80 14.88 0.13
CA ALA A 58 -10.62 15.49 -0.45
C ALA A 58 -9.78 16.19 0.64
N VAL A 59 -8.46 16.10 0.52
CA VAL A 59 -7.54 16.76 1.46
C VAL A 59 -7.71 18.28 1.41
N SER A 60 -8.01 18.86 0.25
CA SER A 60 -8.34 20.28 0.08
C SER A 60 -9.54 20.70 0.92
N ASP A 61 -10.64 19.93 0.88
CA ASP A 61 -11.86 20.25 1.62
C ASP A 61 -11.62 20.22 3.14
N VAL A 62 -10.78 19.30 3.60
CA VAL A 62 -10.40 19.21 5.01
C VAL A 62 -9.48 20.35 5.40
N ALA A 63 -8.54 20.76 4.53
CA ALA A 63 -7.66 21.89 4.78
C ALA A 63 -8.45 23.21 4.99
N GLU A 64 -9.54 23.39 4.24
CA GLU A 64 -10.43 24.55 4.39
C GLU A 64 -11.31 24.47 5.63
N ARG A 65 -11.87 23.29 5.93
CA ARG A 65 -12.88 23.13 7.00
C ARG A 65 -12.30 22.86 8.39
N ASP A 66 -11.20 22.10 8.46
CA ASP A 66 -10.56 21.66 9.70
C ASP A 66 -9.04 21.52 9.50
N PRO A 67 -8.30 22.64 9.35
CA PRO A 67 -6.84 22.61 9.26
C PRO A 67 -6.19 22.05 10.54
N GLY A 68 -6.90 22.13 11.68
CA GLY A 68 -6.46 21.55 12.95
C GLY A 68 -6.31 20.04 12.89
N TYR A 69 -7.20 19.35 12.18
CA TYR A 69 -7.08 17.92 11.92
C TYR A 69 -5.79 17.56 11.16
N LEU A 70 -5.41 18.36 10.14
CA LEU A 70 -4.16 18.13 9.41
C LEU A 70 -2.92 18.36 10.29
N ARG A 71 -2.98 19.35 11.18
CA ARG A 71 -1.92 19.59 12.17
C ARG A 71 -1.79 18.43 13.15
N TRP A 72 -2.91 17.95 13.67
CA TRP A 72 -2.95 16.78 14.56
C TRP A 72 -2.42 15.54 13.85
N LEU A 73 -2.85 15.31 12.61
CA LEU A 73 -2.41 14.18 11.80
C LEU A 73 -0.89 14.21 11.66
N PHE A 74 -0.33 15.33 11.23
CA PHE A 74 1.11 15.52 11.07
C PHE A 74 1.90 15.21 12.35
N ASN A 75 1.44 15.70 13.50
CA ASN A 75 2.09 15.47 14.79
C ASN A 75 1.98 14.02 15.30
N ASN A 76 1.09 13.20 14.72
CA ASN A 76 0.85 11.83 15.14
C ASN A 76 1.25 10.80 14.06
N LEU A 77 1.83 11.20 12.94
CA LEU A 77 2.24 10.28 11.87
C LEU A 77 3.16 9.16 12.39
N ASP A 78 4.10 9.50 13.29
CA ASP A 78 5.05 8.56 13.87
C ASP A 78 4.43 7.54 14.86
N SER A 79 3.19 7.77 15.31
CA SER A 79 2.45 6.82 16.15
C SER A 79 1.39 6.04 15.36
N MET A 80 1.13 6.40 14.10
CA MET A 80 0.20 5.71 13.21
C MET A 80 0.83 4.48 12.54
N SER A 81 0.02 3.60 11.95
CA SER A 81 0.48 2.39 11.27
C SER A 81 1.54 2.72 10.20
N PRO A 82 2.57 1.86 10.01
CA PRO A 82 3.63 2.10 9.02
C PRO A 82 3.11 2.36 7.60
N GLU A 83 1.97 1.77 7.26
CA GLU A 83 1.27 1.95 5.99
C GLU A 83 0.87 3.41 5.70
N LEU A 84 0.72 4.24 6.74
CA LEU A 84 0.38 5.66 6.63
C LEU A 84 1.61 6.58 6.64
N ARG A 85 2.82 6.00 6.73
CA ARG A 85 4.10 6.71 6.73
C ARG A 85 4.86 6.59 5.41
N LEU A 86 4.32 5.84 4.45
CA LEU A 86 4.89 5.60 3.12
C LEU A 86 4.64 6.78 2.17
#